data_AF-A0A815DE30-F1
#
_entry.id   AF-A0A815DE30-F1
#
_cell.length_a   1.000
_cell.length_b   1.000
_cell.length_c   1.000
_cell.angle_alpha   90.00
_cell.angle_beta   90.00
_cell.angle_gamma   90.00
#
_symmetry.space_group_name_H-M   'P 1'
#
loop_
_entity.id
_entity.type
_entity.pdbx_description
1 polymer ?
#
loop_
_entity_poly.entity_id
_entity_poly.type
_entity_poly.pdbx_seq_one_letter_code
_entity_poly.pdbx_strand_id
1 'polypeptide(L)'
;MTEGYSFLQCLFNKYTETEYLTEAWIPINEILKQFLQNSIENFKPTSYQAIYCKVYKSTCKGYKERLYNDLKNLITEHCYNLKIQLDENIKKIIDNCSNTHMNIFILQFIDFLHQYHRAIQVIVPLFHYLDVSYVRPKMRSTIEHELLFLYKTIIIEYYINHVFAVLQRLINTSDSPSMERIDLLLHLMHDITPESAVKQRDLYRRYCNGEDVLNEIMFNEEDMITSASRTASKRSVDDLPGEEDQPSAKRTMNMIKSPHTDN
;
A
#
# COMPACT_ATOMS: atom_id res chain seq x y z
N MET A 1 -27.45 40.76 0.77
CA MET A 1 -26.41 40.31 1.73
C MET A 1 -26.90 39.12 2.55
N THR A 2 -27.34 38.03 1.90
CA THR A 2 -27.93 36.85 2.58
C THR A 2 -27.25 35.53 2.21
N GLU A 3 -26.29 35.54 1.28
CA GLU A 3 -25.57 34.32 0.85
C GLU A 3 -24.37 33.97 1.75
N GLY A 4 -23.85 34.93 2.52
CA GLY A 4 -22.68 34.70 3.40
C GLY A 4 -22.98 33.82 4.63
N TYR A 5 -24.22 33.86 5.14
CA TYR A 5 -24.61 33.08 6.33
C TYR A 5 -24.90 31.61 6.02
N SER A 6 -25.23 31.26 4.77
CA SER A 6 -25.50 29.87 4.35
C SER A 6 -24.25 28.98 4.38
N PHE A 7 -23.08 29.54 4.05
CA PHE A 7 -21.83 28.78 4.00
C PHE A 7 -21.30 28.40 5.39
N LEU A 8 -21.43 29.32 6.36
CA LEU A 8 -21.05 29.07 7.75
C LEU A 8 -22.04 28.14 8.46
N GLN A 9 -23.36 28.28 8.23
CA GLN A 9 -24.36 27.39 8.83
C GLN A 9 -24.17 25.91 8.40
N CYS A 10 -23.70 25.68 7.16
CA CYS A 10 -23.36 24.34 6.65
C CYS A 10 -22.15 23.69 7.34
N LEU A 11 -21.26 24.48 7.94
CA LEU A 11 -20.06 23.99 8.64
C LEU A 11 -20.35 23.57 10.10
N PHE A 12 -21.39 24.11 10.72
CA PHE A 12 -21.66 23.87 12.15
C PHE A 12 -22.60 22.69 12.44
N ASN A 13 -23.42 22.25 11.48
CA ASN A 13 -24.20 21.03 11.65
C ASN A 13 -23.33 19.80 11.34
N LYS A 14 -23.06 18.99 12.37
CA LYS A 14 -22.62 17.59 12.17
C LYS A 14 -23.55 16.93 11.18
N TYR A 15 -22.99 16.17 10.24
CA TYR A 15 -23.82 15.25 9.47
C TYR A 15 -24.51 14.32 10.47
N THR A 16 -25.77 14.01 10.22
CA THR A 16 -26.35 12.78 10.76
C THR A 16 -25.72 11.59 10.05
N GLU A 17 -25.78 10.40 10.66
CA GLU A 17 -25.27 9.18 10.03
C GLU A 17 -25.88 8.92 8.66
N THR A 18 -27.18 9.19 8.52
CA THR A 18 -27.89 9.06 7.24
C THR A 18 -27.36 10.04 6.19
N GLU A 19 -27.19 11.31 6.54
CA GLU A 19 -26.69 12.31 5.60
C GLU A 19 -25.23 12.05 5.17
N TYR A 20 -24.39 11.55 6.09
CA TYR A 20 -23.04 11.11 5.71
C TYR A 20 -23.11 10.03 4.63
N LEU A 21 -23.99 9.04 4.80
CA LEU A 21 -24.12 7.95 3.82
C LEU A 21 -24.70 8.45 2.50
N THR A 22 -25.84 9.12 2.52
CA THR A 22 -26.61 9.47 1.31
C THR A 22 -26.02 10.66 0.55
N GLU A 23 -25.56 11.69 1.25
CA GLU A 23 -25.14 12.93 0.62
C GLU A 23 -23.62 12.99 0.37
N ALA A 24 -22.82 12.24 1.14
CA ALA A 24 -21.38 12.25 1.00
C ALA A 24 -20.80 10.92 0.50
N TRP A 25 -20.90 9.85 1.29
CA TRP A 25 -20.19 8.60 1.02
C TRP A 25 -20.66 7.91 -0.25
N ILE A 26 -21.97 7.72 -0.48
CA ILE A 26 -22.47 7.05 -1.69
C ILE A 26 -21.95 7.75 -2.97
N PRO A 27 -22.11 9.08 -3.15
CA PRO A 27 -21.55 9.78 -4.30
C PRO A 27 -20.03 9.67 -4.44
N ILE A 28 -19.29 9.72 -3.32
CA ILE A 28 -17.83 9.54 -3.31
C ILE A 28 -17.49 8.12 -3.81
N ASN A 29 -18.08 7.11 -3.17
CA ASN A 29 -17.85 5.70 -3.44
C ASN A 29 -18.09 5.34 -4.92
N GLU A 30 -19.20 5.78 -5.51
CA GLU A 30 -19.52 5.50 -6.91
C GLU A 30 -18.48 6.08 -7.87
N ILE A 31 -17.99 7.30 -7.61
CA ILE A 31 -16.93 7.90 -8.43
C ILE A 31 -15.59 7.19 -8.23
N LEU A 32 -15.26 6.80 -7.01
CA LEU A 32 -14.02 6.06 -6.75
C LEU A 32 -14.03 4.68 -7.41
N LYS A 33 -15.17 3.98 -7.39
CA LYS A 33 -15.36 2.72 -8.11
C LYS A 33 -15.12 2.91 -9.61
N GLN A 34 -15.63 4.00 -10.18
CA GLN A 34 -15.40 4.36 -11.59
C GLN A 34 -13.92 4.58 -11.91
N PHE A 35 -13.18 5.30 -11.05
CA PHE A 35 -11.73 5.47 -11.23
C PHE A 35 -10.98 4.15 -11.19
N LEU A 36 -11.35 3.29 -10.23
CA LEU A 36 -10.79 1.95 -10.10
C LEU A 36 -11.21 1.01 -11.24
N GLN A 37 -12.19 1.36 -12.08
CA GLN A 37 -12.74 0.56 -13.19
C GLN A 37 -12.44 1.13 -14.60
N ASN A 38 -11.45 2.02 -14.74
CA ASN A 38 -10.97 2.56 -16.03
C ASN A 38 -11.90 3.59 -16.72
N SER A 39 -12.73 4.34 -15.99
CA SER A 39 -13.54 5.43 -16.57
C SER A 39 -13.08 6.85 -16.16
N ILE A 40 -11.77 7.04 -16.01
CA ILE A 40 -11.19 8.36 -15.65
C ILE A 40 -11.33 9.36 -16.82
N GLU A 41 -11.29 8.89 -18.07
CA GLU A 41 -11.25 9.73 -19.27
C GLU A 41 -12.47 10.65 -19.44
N ASN A 42 -13.61 10.31 -18.83
CA ASN A 42 -14.85 11.09 -18.89
C ASN A 42 -15.09 11.96 -17.64
N PHE A 43 -14.13 12.01 -16.71
CA PHE A 43 -14.31 12.74 -15.45
C PHE A 43 -14.09 14.25 -15.63
N LYS A 44 -15.18 15.01 -15.55
CA LYS A 44 -15.18 16.46 -15.78
C LYS A 44 -14.68 17.24 -14.54
N PRO A 45 -14.05 18.42 -14.71
CA PRO A 45 -13.62 19.28 -13.60
C PRO A 45 -14.73 19.63 -12.59
N THR A 46 -15.96 19.86 -13.06
CA THR A 46 -17.11 20.12 -12.18
C THR A 46 -17.44 18.93 -11.27
N SER A 47 -17.24 17.71 -11.76
CA SER A 47 -17.38 16.48 -10.97
C SER A 47 -16.26 16.36 -9.94
N TYR A 48 -15.02 16.76 -10.28
CA TYR A 48 -13.89 16.77 -9.35
C TYR A 48 -14.16 17.68 -8.14
N GLN A 49 -14.52 18.94 -8.39
CA GLN A 49 -14.79 19.90 -7.32
C GLN A 49 -15.95 19.43 -6.42
N ALA A 50 -17.00 18.84 -7.00
CA ALA A 50 -18.14 18.32 -6.24
C ALA A 50 -17.70 17.21 -5.27
N ILE A 51 -16.88 16.27 -5.71
CA ILE A 51 -16.38 15.18 -4.88
C ILE A 51 -15.40 15.69 -3.81
N TYR A 52 -14.47 16.56 -4.18
CA TYR A 52 -13.57 17.22 -3.23
C TYR A 52 -14.35 17.96 -2.13
N CYS A 53 -15.39 18.72 -2.50
CA CYS A 53 -16.26 19.40 -1.53
C CYS A 53 -16.92 18.43 -0.54
N LYS A 54 -17.37 17.27 -1.02
CA LYS A 54 -17.99 16.24 -0.16
C LYS A 54 -16.97 15.66 0.82
N VAL A 55 -15.77 15.31 0.35
CA VAL A 55 -14.67 14.82 1.20
C VAL A 55 -14.28 15.86 2.26
N TYR A 56 -14.10 17.12 1.85
CA TYR A 56 -13.79 18.22 2.75
C TYR A 56 -14.88 18.40 3.83
N LYS A 57 -16.15 18.47 3.43
CA LYS A 57 -17.28 18.62 4.36
C LYS A 57 -17.38 17.46 5.35
N SER A 58 -17.26 16.21 4.88
CA SER A 58 -17.27 15.03 5.77
C SER A 58 -16.13 15.09 6.79
N THR A 59 -14.95 15.52 6.36
CA THR A 59 -13.78 15.65 7.23
C THR A 59 -13.99 16.73 8.30
N CYS A 60 -14.51 17.91 7.91
CA CYS A 60 -14.82 19.01 8.84
C CYS A 60 -15.94 18.65 9.83
N LYS A 61 -16.91 17.83 9.43
CA LYS A 61 -18.05 17.41 10.26
C LYS A 61 -17.75 16.23 11.20
N GLY A 62 -16.47 15.87 11.37
CA GLY A 62 -16.04 14.85 12.34
C GLY A 62 -16.06 13.41 11.84
N TYR A 63 -16.29 13.18 10.54
CA TYR A 63 -16.32 11.84 9.94
C TYR A 63 -14.95 11.38 9.40
N LYS A 64 -13.84 11.97 9.87
CA LYS A 64 -12.50 11.72 9.34
C LYS A 64 -12.12 10.24 9.40
N GLU A 65 -12.28 9.63 10.58
CA GLU A 65 -11.94 8.23 10.82
C GLU A 65 -12.82 7.28 10.01
N ARG A 66 -14.14 7.53 10.02
CA ARG A 66 -15.08 6.75 9.23
C ARG A 66 -14.77 6.83 7.74
N LEU A 67 -14.57 8.04 7.21
CA LEU A 67 -14.27 8.27 5.80
C LEU A 67 -12.97 7.58 5.37
N TYR A 68 -11.94 7.60 6.22
CA TYR A 68 -10.70 6.87 5.97
C TYR A 68 -10.93 5.35 5.96
N ASN A 69 -11.69 4.81 6.91
CA ASN A 69 -12.01 3.38 6.95
C ASN A 69 -12.87 2.94 5.76
N ASP A 70 -13.85 3.75 5.37
CA ASP A 70 -14.70 3.51 4.22
C ASP A 70 -13.88 3.50 2.92
N LEU A 71 -12.92 4.44 2.77
CA LEU A 71 -11.97 4.45 1.65
C LEU A 71 -11.09 3.18 1.64
N LYS A 72 -10.54 2.78 2.80
CA LYS A 72 -9.76 1.54 2.90
C LYS A 72 -10.57 0.30 2.57
N ASN A 73 -11.80 0.22 3.05
CA ASN A 73 -12.71 -0.89 2.78
C ASN A 73 -13.03 -0.99 1.30
N LEU A 74 -13.31 0.15 0.64
CA LEU A 74 -13.52 0.19 -0.81
C LEU A 74 -12.31 -0.34 -1.59
N ILE A 75 -11.11 0.13 -1.25
CA ILE A 75 -9.88 -0.28 -1.93
C ILE A 75 -9.60 -1.76 -1.67
N THR A 76 -9.85 -2.23 -0.45
CA THR A 76 -9.72 -3.64 -0.06
C THR A 76 -10.69 -4.52 -0.85
N GLU A 77 -11.97 -4.14 -0.94
CA GLU A 77 -12.98 -4.84 -1.74
C GLU A 77 -12.58 -4.91 -3.22
N HIS A 78 -12.12 -3.79 -3.78
CA HIS A 78 -11.61 -3.76 -5.15
C HIS A 78 -10.45 -4.74 -5.35
N CYS A 79 -9.46 -4.76 -4.45
CA CYS A 79 -8.34 -5.69 -4.52
C CYS A 79 -8.81 -7.15 -4.45
N TYR A 80 -9.75 -7.50 -3.57
CA TYR A 80 -10.29 -8.86 -3.52
C TYR A 80 -11.00 -9.27 -4.82
N ASN A 81 -11.72 -8.34 -5.46
CA ASN A 81 -12.34 -8.61 -6.76
C ASN A 81 -11.30 -8.84 -7.87
N LEU A 82 -10.17 -8.12 -7.85
CA LEU A 82 -9.05 -8.38 -8.76
C LEU A 82 -8.38 -9.74 -8.47
N LYS A 83 -8.22 -10.08 -7.19
CA LYS A 83 -7.66 -11.35 -6.73
C LYS A 83 -8.46 -12.54 -7.30
N ILE A 84 -9.79 -12.49 -7.22
CA ILE A 84 -10.67 -13.53 -7.79
C ILE A 84 -10.41 -13.71 -9.29
N GLN A 85 -10.33 -12.61 -10.04
CA GLN A 85 -10.08 -12.66 -11.49
C GLN A 85 -8.70 -13.22 -11.83
N LEU A 86 -7.66 -12.85 -11.07
CA LEU A 86 -6.30 -13.38 -11.25
C LEU A 86 -6.21 -14.87 -10.89
N ASP A 87 -6.87 -15.30 -9.82
CA ASP A 87 -6.92 -16.71 -9.41
C ASP A 87 -7.63 -17.58 -10.45
N GLU A 88 -8.69 -17.07 -11.08
CA GLU A 88 -9.35 -17.75 -12.20
C GLU A 88 -8.42 -17.94 -13.41
N ASN A 89 -7.59 -16.94 -13.71
CA ASN A 89 -6.61 -17.06 -14.78
C ASN A 89 -5.49 -18.05 -14.45
N ILE A 90 -5.01 -18.07 -13.21
CA ILE A 90 -4.04 -19.07 -12.76
C ILE A 90 -4.62 -20.48 -12.90
N LYS A 91 -5.88 -20.71 -12.52
CA LYS A 91 -6.56 -21.99 -12.73
C LYS A 91 -6.57 -22.40 -14.21
N LYS A 92 -6.93 -21.47 -15.12
CA LYS A 92 -6.89 -21.73 -16.57
C LYS A 92 -5.49 -22.09 -17.07
N ILE A 93 -4.45 -21.48 -16.51
CA ILE A 93 -3.05 -21.81 -16.84
C ILE A 93 -2.72 -23.23 -16.36
N ILE A 94 -3.15 -23.61 -15.15
CA ILE A 94 -2.90 -24.95 -14.60
C ILE A 94 -3.64 -26.02 -15.41
N ASP A 95 -4.89 -25.78 -15.79
CA ASP A 95 -5.74 -26.76 -16.47
C ASP A 95 -5.33 -26.99 -17.93
N ASN A 96 -5.02 -25.91 -18.67
CA ASN A 96 -4.79 -25.97 -20.12
C ASN A 96 -3.33 -25.77 -20.55
N CYS A 97 -2.46 -25.29 -19.64
CA CYS A 97 -1.01 -25.07 -19.83
C CYS A 97 -0.62 -24.49 -21.20
N SER A 98 -1.35 -23.47 -21.66
CA SER A 98 -1.10 -22.80 -22.95
C SER A 98 -0.44 -21.45 -22.75
N ASN A 99 0.56 -21.14 -23.60
CA ASN A 99 1.23 -19.84 -23.64
C ASN A 99 0.25 -18.68 -23.83
N THR A 100 -0.86 -18.89 -24.55
CA THR A 100 -1.90 -17.88 -24.72
C THR A 100 -2.54 -17.49 -23.39
N HIS A 101 -2.88 -18.46 -22.53
CA HIS A 101 -3.45 -18.19 -21.21
C HIS A 101 -2.45 -17.52 -20.27
N MET A 102 -1.18 -17.92 -20.37
CA MET A 102 -0.08 -17.26 -19.67
C MET A 102 0.07 -15.79 -20.08
N ASN A 103 0.01 -15.49 -21.39
CA ASN A 103 0.09 -14.13 -21.89
C ASN A 103 -1.11 -13.30 -21.44
N ILE A 104 -2.33 -13.84 -21.53
CA ILE A 104 -3.55 -13.18 -21.03
C ILE A 104 -3.42 -12.82 -19.55
N PHE A 105 -2.92 -13.73 -18.71
CA PHE A 105 -2.69 -13.46 -17.29
C PHE A 105 -1.72 -12.29 -17.07
N ILE A 106 -0.59 -12.27 -17.78
CA ILE A 106 0.40 -11.18 -17.67
C ILE A 106 -0.19 -9.85 -18.11
N LEU A 107 -0.85 -9.80 -19.27
CA LEU A 107 -1.45 -8.57 -19.79
C LEU A 107 -2.53 -8.04 -18.85
N GLN A 108 -3.38 -8.92 -18.30
CA GLN A 108 -4.41 -8.52 -17.35
C GLN A 108 -3.81 -8.01 -16.04
N PHE A 109 -2.74 -8.63 -15.54
CA PHE A 109 -2.03 -8.15 -14.36
C PHE A 109 -1.44 -6.74 -14.61
N ILE A 110 -0.82 -6.52 -15.77
CA ILE A 110 -0.29 -5.20 -16.16
C ILE A 110 -1.41 -4.16 -16.23
N ASP A 111 -2.52 -4.51 -16.86
CA ASP A 111 -3.66 -3.60 -17.00
C ASP A 111 -4.24 -3.21 -15.62
N PHE A 112 -4.38 -4.17 -14.71
CA PHE A 112 -4.81 -3.90 -13.33
C PHE A 112 -3.84 -3.03 -12.56
N LEU A 113 -2.54 -3.29 -12.68
CA LEU A 113 -1.50 -2.51 -12.02
C LEU A 113 -1.50 -1.06 -12.50
N HIS A 114 -1.52 -0.87 -13.82
CA HIS A 114 -1.52 0.43 -14.45
C HIS A 114 -2.80 1.22 -14.14
N GLN A 115 -3.95 0.55 -14.17
CA GLN A 115 -5.24 1.13 -13.82
C GLN A 115 -5.26 1.60 -12.36
N TYR A 116 -4.79 0.76 -11.45
CA TYR A 116 -4.72 1.12 -10.04
C TYR A 116 -3.80 2.32 -9.82
N HIS A 117 -2.61 2.31 -10.41
CA HIS A 117 -1.66 3.42 -10.32
C HIS A 117 -2.27 4.75 -10.80
N ARG A 118 -2.93 4.76 -11.96
CA ARG A 118 -3.64 5.94 -12.47
C ARG A 118 -4.79 6.38 -11.57
N ALA A 119 -5.53 5.44 -10.98
CA ALA A 119 -6.61 5.77 -10.05
C ALA A 119 -6.07 6.48 -8.81
N ILE A 120 -4.98 5.99 -8.22
CA ILE A 120 -4.35 6.61 -7.04
C ILE A 120 -3.94 8.05 -7.29
N GLN A 121 -3.37 8.36 -8.47
CA GLN A 121 -3.00 9.73 -8.84
C GLN A 121 -4.18 10.71 -8.83
N VAL A 122 -5.41 10.23 -9.05
CA VAL A 122 -6.62 11.06 -9.01
C VAL A 122 -7.25 11.07 -7.61
N ILE A 123 -7.25 9.93 -6.92
CA ILE A 123 -7.86 9.75 -5.60
C ILE A 123 -7.10 10.55 -4.53
N VAL A 124 -5.76 10.50 -4.53
CA VAL A 124 -4.95 11.13 -3.48
C VAL A 124 -5.22 12.64 -3.35
N PRO A 125 -5.23 13.43 -4.45
CA PRO A 125 -5.59 14.84 -4.39
C PRO A 125 -7.02 15.10 -3.87
N LEU A 126 -8.00 14.26 -4.22
CA LEU A 126 -9.38 14.40 -3.73
C LEU A 126 -9.48 14.27 -2.21
N PHE A 127 -8.59 13.47 -1.62
CA PHE A 127 -8.52 13.23 -0.19
C PHE A 127 -7.43 14.02 0.53
N HIS A 128 -6.81 15.01 -0.12
CA HIS A 128 -5.72 15.77 0.46
C HIS A 128 -6.05 16.37 1.84
N TYR A 129 -7.27 16.88 2.02
CA TYR A 129 -7.67 17.45 3.32
C TYR A 129 -7.84 16.39 4.41
N LEU A 130 -8.30 15.19 4.06
CA LEU A 130 -8.34 14.05 4.99
C LEU A 130 -6.91 13.61 5.34
N ASP A 131 -6.01 13.59 4.35
CA ASP A 131 -4.61 13.22 4.54
C ASP A 131 -3.94 14.11 5.58
N VAL A 132 -3.98 15.43 5.38
CA VAL A 132 -3.33 16.41 6.25
C VAL A 132 -3.98 16.47 7.64
N SER A 133 -5.31 16.35 7.72
CA SER A 133 -6.03 16.58 8.97
C SER A 133 -6.31 15.33 9.80
N TYR A 134 -6.01 14.14 9.29
CA TYR A 134 -6.25 12.86 9.98
C TYR A 134 -5.14 11.83 9.73
N VAL A 135 -4.82 11.48 8.48
CA VAL A 135 -3.92 10.34 8.19
C VAL A 135 -2.48 10.64 8.61
N ARG A 136 -1.91 11.78 8.19
CA ARG A 136 -0.57 12.20 8.62
C ARG A 136 -0.43 12.30 10.14
N PRO A 137 -1.31 13.00 10.88
CA PRO A 137 -1.14 13.11 12.32
C PRO A 137 -1.43 11.82 13.09
N LYS A 138 -2.43 11.02 12.68
CA LYS A 138 -2.84 9.81 13.43
C LYS A 138 -2.06 8.56 13.04
N MET A 139 -1.84 8.35 11.75
CA MET A 139 -1.17 7.14 11.21
C MET A 139 0.32 7.35 10.94
N ARG A 140 0.82 8.60 10.96
CA ARG A 140 2.21 8.95 10.59
C ARG A 140 2.58 8.45 9.19
N SER A 141 1.61 8.50 8.29
CA SER A 141 1.66 7.99 6.90
C SER A 141 0.94 8.97 5.98
N THR A 142 0.90 8.69 4.68
CA THR A 142 0.09 9.43 3.70
C THR A 142 -1.01 8.53 3.15
N ILE A 143 -2.12 9.11 2.69
CA ILE A 143 -3.17 8.35 1.99
C ILE A 143 -2.57 7.57 0.82
N GLU A 144 -1.70 8.20 0.04
CA GLU A 144 -1.00 7.52 -1.06
C GLU A 144 -0.28 6.27 -0.60
N HIS A 145 0.55 6.39 0.44
CA HIS A 145 1.30 5.25 0.98
C HIS A 145 0.36 4.16 1.52
N GLU A 146 -0.68 4.53 2.29
CA GLU A 146 -1.66 3.58 2.83
C GLU A 146 -2.38 2.79 1.73
N LEU A 147 -2.76 3.45 0.64
CA LEU A 147 -3.47 2.80 -0.46
C LEU A 147 -2.52 1.91 -1.27
N LEU A 148 -1.34 2.41 -1.65
CA LEU A 148 -0.33 1.61 -2.33
C LEU A 148 0.11 0.40 -1.50
N PHE A 149 0.25 0.56 -0.18
CA PHE A 149 0.61 -0.52 0.74
C PHE A 149 -0.49 -1.61 0.80
N LEU A 150 -1.77 -1.23 0.81
CA LEU A 150 -2.88 -2.19 0.73
C LEU A 150 -2.82 -3.00 -0.57
N TYR A 151 -2.60 -2.34 -1.71
CA TYR A 151 -2.50 -3.02 -3.00
C TYR A 151 -1.27 -3.93 -3.07
N LYS A 152 -0.12 -3.45 -2.57
CA LYS A 152 1.11 -4.25 -2.44
C LYS A 152 0.84 -5.54 -1.67
N THR A 153 0.25 -5.43 -0.49
CA THR A 153 0.02 -6.56 0.43
C THR A 153 -0.99 -7.57 -0.14
N ILE A 154 -2.08 -7.10 -0.73
CA ILE A 154 -3.18 -7.99 -1.18
C ILE A 154 -2.87 -8.62 -2.55
N ILE A 155 -2.28 -7.85 -3.47
CA ILE A 155 -2.08 -8.24 -4.86
C ILE A 155 -0.60 -8.54 -5.13
N ILE A 156 0.27 -7.54 -5.01
CA ILE A 156 1.65 -7.66 -5.51
C ILE A 156 2.39 -8.81 -4.83
N GLU A 157 2.46 -8.83 -3.50
CA GLU A 157 3.22 -9.84 -2.76
C GLU A 157 2.73 -11.27 -3.03
N TYR A 158 1.45 -11.43 -3.33
CA TYR A 158 0.86 -12.73 -3.65
C TYR A 158 1.17 -13.19 -5.08
N TYR A 159 1.07 -12.29 -6.08
CA TYR A 159 1.18 -12.66 -7.49
C TYR A 159 2.56 -12.47 -8.10
N ILE A 160 3.45 -11.70 -7.48
CA ILE A 160 4.74 -11.30 -8.05
C ILE A 160 5.59 -12.48 -8.51
N ASN A 161 5.66 -13.55 -7.72
CA ASN A 161 6.43 -14.74 -8.08
C ASN A 161 5.81 -15.48 -9.26
N HIS A 162 4.48 -15.53 -9.34
CA HIS A 162 3.76 -16.13 -10.47
C HIS A 162 3.98 -15.32 -11.74
N VAL A 163 3.88 -13.98 -11.65
CA VAL A 163 4.11 -13.07 -12.77
C VAL A 163 5.51 -13.26 -13.33
N PHE A 164 6.55 -13.24 -12.50
CA PHE A 164 7.93 -13.42 -12.98
C PHE A 164 8.18 -14.82 -13.55
N ALA A 165 7.67 -15.87 -12.90
CA ALA A 165 7.82 -17.23 -13.41
C ALA A 165 7.14 -17.42 -14.77
N VAL A 166 5.94 -16.87 -14.96
CA VAL A 166 5.22 -16.92 -16.22
C VAL A 166 5.93 -16.07 -17.29
N LEU A 167 6.37 -14.86 -16.93
CA LEU A 167 7.09 -13.98 -17.84
C LEU A 167 8.39 -14.62 -18.37
N GLN A 168 9.19 -15.24 -17.50
CA GLN A 168 10.41 -15.95 -17.91
C GLN A 168 10.14 -17.08 -18.91
N ARG A 169 8.99 -17.75 -18.79
CA ARG A 169 8.58 -18.80 -19.73
C ARG A 169 8.12 -18.24 -21.07
N LEU A 170 7.53 -17.05 -21.08
CA LEU A 170 7.02 -16.40 -22.29
C LEU A 170 8.09 -15.62 -23.08
N ILE A 171 9.13 -15.10 -22.43
CA ILE A 171 10.12 -14.21 -23.05
C ILE A 171 10.78 -14.77 -24.32
N ASN A 172 10.90 -16.10 -24.43
CA ASN A 172 11.52 -16.75 -25.59
C ASN A 172 10.48 -17.38 -26.56
N THR A 173 9.20 -17.10 -26.39
CA THR A 173 8.12 -17.66 -27.22
C THR A 173 7.51 -16.59 -28.12
N SER A 174 6.82 -17.03 -29.18
CA SER A 174 6.07 -16.13 -30.08
C SER A 174 4.92 -15.40 -29.39
N ASP A 175 4.48 -15.89 -28.23
CA ASP A 175 3.35 -15.35 -27.47
C ASP A 175 3.81 -14.39 -26.35
N SER A 176 5.06 -13.92 -26.38
CA SER A 176 5.56 -12.94 -25.42
C SER A 176 4.74 -11.64 -25.47
N PRO A 177 4.45 -11.01 -24.31
CA PRO A 177 3.98 -9.63 -24.28
C PRO A 177 4.94 -8.71 -25.02
N SER A 178 4.43 -7.59 -25.57
CA SER A 178 5.26 -6.61 -26.26
C SER A 178 6.29 -5.98 -25.30
N MET A 179 7.40 -5.50 -25.85
CA MET A 179 8.47 -4.90 -25.04
C MET A 179 7.96 -3.72 -24.21
N GLU A 180 7.06 -2.89 -24.77
CA GLU A 180 6.46 -1.75 -24.06
C GLU A 180 5.61 -2.19 -22.87
N ARG A 181 4.91 -3.34 -22.98
CA ARG A 181 4.11 -3.89 -21.88
C ARG A 181 5.00 -4.40 -20.74
N ILE A 182 6.10 -5.06 -21.08
CA ILE A 182 7.07 -5.55 -20.09
C ILE A 182 7.76 -4.37 -19.41
N ASP A 183 8.16 -3.36 -20.17
CA ASP A 183 8.77 -2.14 -19.62
C ASP A 183 7.81 -1.41 -18.66
N LEU A 184 6.54 -1.26 -19.05
CA LEU A 184 5.50 -0.69 -18.19
C LEU A 184 5.32 -1.51 -16.88
N LEU A 185 5.31 -2.84 -16.97
CA LEU A 185 5.23 -3.70 -15.80
C LEU A 185 6.37 -3.41 -14.83
N LEU A 186 7.61 -3.38 -15.33
CA LEU A 186 8.80 -3.21 -14.50
C LEU A 186 8.84 -1.82 -13.85
N HIS A 187 8.49 -0.76 -14.59
CA HIS A 187 8.39 0.59 -14.03
C HIS A 187 7.34 0.66 -12.92
N LEU A 188 6.11 0.19 -13.16
CA LEU A 188 5.05 0.22 -12.15
C LEU A 188 5.38 -0.66 -10.93
N MET A 189 6.06 -1.77 -11.15
CA MET A 189 6.52 -2.66 -10.07
C MET A 189 7.62 -2.02 -9.24
N HIS A 190 8.52 -1.25 -9.86
CA HIS A 190 9.54 -0.48 -9.14
C HIS A 190 8.89 0.59 -8.25
N ASP A 191 7.91 1.32 -8.77
CA ASP A 191 7.21 2.38 -8.03
C ASP A 191 6.49 1.85 -6.78
N ILE A 192 5.87 0.67 -6.86
CA ILE A 192 5.09 0.08 -5.75
C ILE A 192 5.95 -0.81 -4.85
N THR A 193 6.93 -1.52 -5.41
CA THR A 193 7.75 -2.51 -4.71
C THR A 193 9.18 -2.50 -5.27
N PRO A 194 10.01 -1.51 -4.88
CA PRO A 194 11.38 -1.38 -5.37
C PRO A 194 12.25 -2.60 -5.02
N GLU A 195 11.93 -3.28 -3.91
CA GLU A 195 12.55 -4.55 -3.50
C GLU A 195 12.45 -5.65 -4.56
N SER A 196 11.46 -5.59 -5.46
CA SER A 196 11.31 -6.54 -6.56
C SER A 196 12.44 -6.46 -7.58
N ALA A 197 13.00 -5.26 -7.78
CA ALA A 197 14.06 -5.02 -8.74
C ALA A 197 15.38 -5.68 -8.30
N VAL A 198 15.63 -5.74 -6.99
CA VAL A 198 16.77 -6.48 -6.42
C VAL A 198 16.64 -7.99 -6.67
N LYS A 199 15.42 -8.54 -6.58
CA LYS A 199 15.18 -9.98 -6.77
C LYS A 199 15.25 -10.44 -8.23
N GLN A 200 14.99 -9.54 -9.18
CA GLN A 200 14.90 -9.86 -10.61
C GLN A 200 15.82 -8.98 -11.48
N ARG A 201 17.04 -8.72 -11.00
CA ARG A 201 18.03 -7.84 -11.65
C ARG A 201 18.22 -8.13 -13.14
N ASP A 202 18.27 -9.39 -13.52
CA ASP A 202 18.51 -9.78 -14.92
C ASP A 202 17.36 -9.38 -15.85
N LEU A 203 16.11 -9.40 -15.37
CA LEU A 203 14.95 -8.94 -16.13
C LEU A 203 14.97 -7.41 -16.27
N TYR A 204 15.21 -6.69 -15.17
CA TYR A 204 15.29 -5.22 -15.20
C TYR A 204 16.42 -4.73 -16.11
N ARG A 205 17.60 -5.35 -16.05
CA ARG A 205 18.74 -5.02 -16.93
C ARG A 205 18.42 -5.23 -18.42
N ARG A 206 17.60 -6.24 -18.75
CA ARG A 206 17.32 -6.61 -20.14
C ARG A 206 16.26 -5.72 -20.79
N TYR A 207 15.32 -5.20 -20.02
CA TYR A 207 14.13 -4.52 -20.54
C TYR A 207 14.06 -3.03 -20.21
N CYS A 208 14.66 -2.57 -19.11
CA CYS A 208 14.75 -1.16 -18.81
C CYS A 208 16.02 -0.58 -19.47
N ASN A 209 15.84 0.16 -20.57
CA ASN A 209 16.93 0.88 -21.25
C ASN A 209 17.28 2.17 -20.48
N GLY A 210 17.84 2.06 -19.29
CA GLY A 210 18.28 3.23 -18.53
C GLY A 210 19.19 2.84 -17.37
N GLU A 211 20.42 3.34 -17.41
CA GLU A 211 21.36 3.31 -16.27
C GLU A 211 20.71 3.91 -15.00
N ASP A 212 19.69 4.78 -15.13
CA ASP A 212 19.04 5.47 -14.00
C ASP A 212 18.33 4.53 -13.00
N VAL A 213 17.54 3.54 -13.45
CA VAL A 213 16.84 2.61 -12.53
C VAL A 213 17.84 1.70 -11.82
N LEU A 214 18.89 1.24 -12.53
CA LEU A 214 19.95 0.41 -11.93
C LEU A 214 20.87 1.22 -11.00
N ASN A 215 21.14 2.48 -11.31
CA ASN A 215 21.89 3.40 -10.45
C ASN A 215 21.13 3.71 -9.16
N GLU A 216 19.81 3.88 -9.23
CA GLU A 216 18.93 4.09 -8.07
C GLU A 216 18.81 2.81 -7.21
N ILE A 217 18.79 1.62 -7.83
CA ILE A 217 18.88 0.33 -7.14
C ILE A 217 20.23 0.18 -6.41
N MET A 218 21.34 0.56 -7.04
CA MET A 218 22.66 0.50 -6.39
C MET A 218 22.82 1.53 -5.26
N PHE A 219 22.27 2.75 -5.42
CA PHE A 219 22.29 3.78 -4.37
C PHE A 219 21.51 3.34 -3.12
N ASN A 220 20.36 2.69 -3.31
CA ASN A 220 19.55 2.20 -2.19
C ASN A 220 20.19 1.01 -1.46
N GLU A 221 21.03 0.19 -2.11
CA GLU A 221 21.79 -0.86 -1.43
C GLU A 221 22.87 -0.30 -0.49
N GLU A 222 23.58 0.75 -0.89
CA GLU A 222 24.58 1.39 -0.04
C GLU A 222 23.95 2.01 1.22
N ASP A 223 22.77 2.62 1.11
CA ASP A 223 22.03 3.18 2.25
C ASP A 223 21.43 2.09 3.16
N MET A 224 21.00 0.95 2.61
CA MET A 224 20.52 -0.19 3.40
C MET A 224 21.68 -0.87 4.17
N ILE A 225 22.87 -0.98 3.57
CA ILE A 225 24.08 -1.52 4.21
C ILE A 225 24.62 -0.54 5.27
N THR A 226 24.54 0.77 5.01
CA THR A 226 25.02 1.81 5.94
C THR A 226 24.09 1.95 7.16
N SER A 227 22.77 1.80 6.99
CA SER A 227 21.80 1.79 8.10
C SER A 227 21.87 0.50 8.93
N ALA A 228 22.13 -0.66 8.33
CA ALA A 228 22.42 -1.91 9.03
C ALA A 228 23.74 -1.86 9.83
N SER A 229 24.77 -1.22 9.27
CA SER A 229 26.07 -1.05 9.96
C SER A 229 26.00 -0.05 11.13
N ARG A 230 25.19 1.02 11.02
CA ARG A 230 24.96 1.98 12.11
C ARG A 230 24.15 1.41 13.28
N THR A 231 23.26 0.45 13.02
CA THR A 231 22.49 -0.25 14.07
C THR A 231 23.29 -1.36 14.74
N ALA A 232 24.22 -2.00 14.02
CA ALA A 232 25.19 -2.92 14.61
C ALA A 232 26.23 -2.20 15.49
N SER A 233 26.74 -1.04 15.06
CA SER A 233 27.77 -0.30 15.80
C SER A 233 27.24 0.49 17.01
N LYS A 234 25.91 0.67 17.15
CA LYS A 234 25.28 1.26 18.35
C LYS A 234 24.94 0.24 19.43
N ARG A 235 25.02 -1.07 19.15
CA ARG A 235 24.77 -2.13 20.15
C ARG A 235 26.02 -2.57 20.92
N SER A 236 27.18 -1.98 20.66
CA SER A 236 28.46 -2.38 21.25
C SER A 236 29.12 -1.34 22.17
N VAL A 237 28.43 -0.26 22.56
CA VAL A 237 29.04 0.83 23.35
C VAL A 237 28.35 1.10 24.70
N ASP A 238 27.17 0.53 25.00
CA ASP A 238 26.42 0.85 26.24
C ASP A 238 26.34 -0.30 27.28
N ASP A 239 27.31 -1.21 27.33
CA ASP A 239 27.40 -2.21 28.42
C ASP A 239 28.80 -2.26 29.05
N LEU A 240 29.09 -1.27 29.89
CA LEU A 240 30.11 -1.35 30.94
C LEU A 240 29.54 -0.73 32.23
N PRO A 241 29.23 -1.50 33.28
CA PRO A 241 28.88 -0.94 34.58
C PRO A 241 30.16 -0.55 35.33
N GLY A 242 30.26 0.73 35.66
CA GLY A 242 31.21 1.28 36.63
C GLY A 242 30.85 0.90 38.07
N GLU A 243 31.90 0.85 38.87
CA GLU A 243 32.04 0.45 40.27
C GLU A 243 30.99 0.99 41.26
N GLU A 244 30.69 0.21 42.30
CA GLU A 244 30.67 0.73 43.69
C GLU A 244 30.73 -0.41 44.75
N ASP A 245 31.81 -0.37 45.51
CA ASP A 245 32.02 -0.66 46.94
C ASP A 245 31.33 -1.83 47.69
N GLN A 246 32.18 -2.67 48.29
CA GLN A 246 31.87 -3.54 49.43
C GLN A 246 31.60 -2.71 50.70
N PRO A 247 30.85 -3.26 51.67
CA PRO A 247 31.56 -3.83 52.82
C PRO A 247 30.93 -5.10 53.45
N SER A 248 31.81 -6.04 53.78
CA SER A 248 31.89 -6.87 55.00
C SER A 248 30.66 -7.66 55.50
N ALA A 249 30.78 -8.99 55.33
CA ALA A 249 30.66 -10.06 56.33
C ALA A 249 29.69 -9.93 57.52
N LYS A 250 28.74 -10.89 57.62
CA LYS A 250 28.48 -11.66 58.84
C LYS A 250 27.76 -12.98 58.54
N ARG A 251 27.98 -13.91 59.46
CA ARG A 251 27.97 -15.37 59.37
C ARG A 251 26.94 -15.91 60.35
N THR A 252 26.01 -16.75 59.91
CA THR A 252 25.23 -17.75 60.71
C THR A 252 24.28 -18.47 59.74
N MET A 253 24.47 -19.74 59.35
CA MET A 253 24.38 -21.02 60.09
C MET A 253 22.92 -21.47 60.36
N ASN A 254 22.53 -22.52 59.61
CA ASN A 254 21.68 -23.67 59.96
C ASN A 254 20.15 -23.58 60.13
N MET A 255 19.52 -24.60 59.50
CA MET A 255 18.38 -25.45 59.90
C MET A 255 17.18 -25.38 58.95
N ILE A 256 16.97 -26.36 58.05
CA ILE A 256 16.36 -27.70 58.26
C ILE A 256 14.85 -27.62 58.55
N LYS A 257 14.03 -28.00 57.54
CA LYS A 257 12.88 -28.95 57.55
C LYS A 257 11.69 -28.52 56.66
N SER A 258 11.49 -29.24 55.56
CA SER A 258 10.16 -29.74 55.15
C SER A 258 9.72 -30.84 56.15
N PRO A 259 8.42 -31.22 56.28
CA PRO A 259 7.68 -31.92 55.22
C PRO A 259 6.13 -31.79 55.23
N HIS A 260 5.53 -32.47 54.24
CA HIS A 260 4.16 -33.04 54.15
C HIS A 260 2.99 -32.06 53.96
N THR A 261 2.31 -32.05 52.80
CA THR A 261 1.31 -33.01 52.25
C THR A 261 0.23 -33.41 53.25
N ASP A 262 -1.00 -32.96 53.00
CA ASP A 262 -2.20 -33.81 53.05
C ASP A 262 -3.35 -33.16 52.25
N ASN A 263 -4.08 -34.04 51.56
CA ASN A 263 -5.26 -33.88 50.68
C ASN A 263 -5.07 -33.40 49.24
#